data_AF-A0A9D3M6J1-F1
#
_entry.id   AF-A0A9D3M6J1-F1
#
_cell.length_a   1.000
_cell.length_b   1.000
_cell.length_c   1.000
_cell.angle_alpha   90.00
_cell.angle_beta   90.00
_cell.angle_gamma   90.00
#
_symmetry.space_group_name_H-M   'P 1'
#
loop_
_entity.id
_entity.type
_entity.pdbx_description
1 polymer ?
#
loop_
_entity_poly.entity_id
_entity_poly.type
_entity_poly.pdbx_seq_one_letter_code
_entity_poly.pdbx_strand_id
1 'polypeptide(L)'
;MTTLRIQAWPEFRMLWCGGIVALLVTALAFSPERLSRDTDWEVWKTTHKKQYSSLEEEEQRRSVWEKNTLLIEAHNLEYEQGMHSYQLGMNHLGDMTAEEVAEKMTGLVVPQARKTNNTFTLDDIPTKLPKAIDYRILGYVTPVINQGSCQSCWAISAAGALEGQLMRSRRKLEQNCTFNRSDSVAQIWDFMELPEGNERVLRAVVAVHGPVSVGINTRSPNFTFYKSGKARAFCWEGTMGTH
;
A
#
# COMPACT_ATOMS: atom_id res chain seq x y z
N MET A 1 -25.54 -83.30 6.79
CA MET A 1 -25.96 -81.89 6.94
C MET A 1 -24.74 -81.02 6.74
N THR A 2 -24.68 -80.36 5.59
CA THR A 2 -23.50 -79.71 5.02
C THR A 2 -23.36 -78.29 5.56
N THR A 3 -22.20 -77.97 6.15
CA THR A 3 -21.84 -76.64 6.62
C THR A 3 -21.30 -75.79 5.45
N LEU A 4 -22.04 -74.74 5.07
CA LEU A 4 -21.57 -73.73 4.12
C LEU A 4 -20.65 -72.73 4.84
N ARG A 5 -19.35 -72.73 4.49
CA ARG A 5 -18.42 -71.64 4.83
C ARG A 5 -18.58 -70.52 3.80
N ILE A 6 -18.99 -69.35 4.26
CA ILE A 6 -18.97 -68.11 3.49
C ILE A 6 -17.51 -67.60 3.48
N GLN A 7 -16.88 -67.61 2.31
CA GLN A 7 -15.53 -67.12 2.10
C GLN A 7 -15.63 -65.61 1.80
N ALA A 8 -15.24 -64.76 2.75
CA ALA A 8 -15.20 -63.31 2.57
C ALA A 8 -14.02 -62.93 1.68
N TRP A 9 -14.29 -62.27 0.55
CA TRP A 9 -13.28 -61.81 -0.40
C TRP A 9 -12.71 -60.44 0.03
N PRO A 10 -11.37 -60.25 0.09
CA PRO A 10 -10.73 -59.00 0.57
C PRO A 10 -10.89 -57.79 -0.37
N GLU A 11 -11.18 -58.03 -1.64
CA GLU A 11 -11.17 -57.03 -2.73
C GLU A 11 -12.28 -55.96 -2.61
N PHE A 12 -13.36 -56.25 -1.87
CA PHE A 12 -14.52 -55.35 -1.80
C PHE A 12 -14.32 -54.14 -0.88
N ARG A 13 -13.34 -54.18 0.04
CA ARG A 13 -13.06 -53.07 0.97
C ARG A 13 -12.24 -51.95 0.33
N MET A 14 -11.42 -52.26 -0.67
CA MET A 14 -10.50 -51.29 -1.29
C MET A 14 -11.21 -50.35 -2.28
N LEU A 15 -12.22 -50.85 -3.00
CA LEU A 15 -13.04 -50.07 -3.93
C LEU A 15 -13.93 -49.03 -3.22
N TRP A 16 -14.46 -49.36 -2.04
CA TRP A 16 -15.28 -48.43 -1.24
C TRP A 16 -14.46 -47.30 -0.61
N CYS A 17 -13.24 -47.60 -0.13
CA CYS A 17 -12.34 -46.55 0.37
C CYS A 17 -11.86 -45.63 -0.76
N GLY A 18 -11.52 -46.16 -1.93
CA GLY A 18 -11.13 -45.36 -3.10
C GLY A 18 -12.26 -44.45 -3.60
N GLY A 19 -13.50 -44.96 -3.64
CA GLY A 19 -14.68 -44.18 -4.03
C GLY A 19 -15.03 -43.05 -3.05
N ILE A 20 -14.93 -43.29 -1.74
CA ILE A 20 -15.18 -42.26 -0.71
C ILE A 20 -14.09 -41.18 -0.75
N VAL A 21 -12.81 -41.57 -0.89
CA VAL A 21 -11.71 -40.61 -1.02
C VAL A 21 -11.85 -39.78 -2.29
N ALA A 22 -12.20 -40.38 -3.43
CA ALA A 22 -12.45 -39.64 -4.67
C ALA A 22 -13.65 -38.69 -4.58
N LEU A 23 -14.75 -39.10 -3.93
CA LEU A 23 -15.92 -38.25 -3.69
C LEU A 23 -15.60 -37.08 -2.74
N LEU A 24 -14.78 -37.29 -1.71
CA LEU A 24 -14.35 -36.22 -0.81
C LEU A 24 -13.38 -35.25 -1.49
N VAL A 25 -12.45 -35.74 -2.31
CA VAL A 25 -11.52 -34.90 -3.08
C VAL A 25 -12.28 -34.06 -4.11
N THR A 26 -13.26 -34.65 -4.81
CA THR A 26 -14.11 -33.90 -5.73
C THR A 26 -15.02 -32.91 -4.99
N ALA A 27 -15.63 -33.28 -3.87
CA ALA A 27 -16.42 -32.35 -3.06
C ALA A 27 -15.61 -31.15 -2.55
N LEU A 28 -14.35 -31.36 -2.15
CA LEU A 28 -13.44 -30.27 -1.77
C LEU A 28 -13.01 -29.42 -2.98
N ALA A 29 -12.85 -30.03 -4.17
CA ALA A 29 -12.53 -29.32 -5.40
C ALA A 29 -13.69 -28.43 -5.89
N PHE A 30 -14.93 -28.73 -5.51
CA PHE A 30 -16.15 -28.00 -5.88
C PHE A 30 -16.86 -27.33 -4.69
N SER A 31 -16.12 -26.92 -3.66
CA SER A 31 -16.73 -26.18 -2.55
C SER A 31 -17.27 -24.82 -3.02
N PRO A 32 -18.41 -24.32 -2.47
CA PRO A 32 -18.95 -23.01 -2.83
C PRO A 32 -17.97 -21.86 -2.62
N GLU A 33 -17.11 -21.97 -1.60
CA GLU A 33 -16.06 -21.00 -1.30
C GLU A 33 -14.98 -20.96 -2.39
N ARG A 34 -14.57 -22.12 -2.91
CA ARG A 34 -13.59 -22.19 -4.00
C ARG A 34 -14.17 -21.63 -5.30
N LEU A 35 -15.42 -21.94 -5.63
CA LEU A 35 -16.10 -21.40 -6.81
C LEU A 35 -16.26 -19.87 -6.74
N SER A 36 -16.51 -19.33 -5.53
CA SER A 36 -16.49 -17.88 -5.30
C SER A 36 -15.11 -17.30 -5.62
N ARG A 37 -14.03 -17.88 -5.08
CA ARG A 37 -12.67 -17.39 -5.31
C ARG A 37 -12.23 -17.45 -6.78
N ASP A 38 -12.65 -18.47 -7.54
CA ASP A 38 -12.43 -18.55 -8.98
C ASP A 38 -13.09 -17.34 -9.69
N THR A 39 -14.34 -17.06 -9.36
CA THR A 39 -15.09 -15.95 -9.95
C THR A 39 -14.47 -14.61 -9.58
N ASP A 40 -14.13 -14.42 -8.31
CA ASP A 40 -13.54 -13.20 -7.78
C ASP A 40 -12.16 -12.92 -8.41
N TRP A 41 -11.36 -13.96 -8.65
CA TRP A 41 -10.07 -13.86 -9.35
C TRP A 41 -10.25 -13.33 -10.79
N GLU A 42 -11.19 -13.89 -11.55
CA GLU A 42 -11.44 -13.44 -12.93
C GLU A 42 -11.96 -11.99 -12.99
N VAL A 43 -12.87 -11.63 -12.08
CA VAL A 43 -13.37 -10.25 -11.95
C VAL A 43 -12.23 -9.29 -11.60
N TRP A 44 -11.38 -9.67 -10.65
CA TRP A 44 -10.24 -8.85 -10.22
C TRP A 44 -9.22 -8.67 -11.37
N LYS A 45 -8.84 -9.75 -12.07
CA LYS A 45 -7.95 -9.67 -13.24
C LYS A 45 -8.51 -8.73 -14.29
N THR A 46 -9.80 -8.87 -14.61
CA THR A 46 -10.48 -8.03 -15.60
C THR A 46 -10.49 -6.55 -15.17
N THR A 47 -10.82 -6.29 -13.90
CA THR A 47 -10.88 -4.94 -13.31
C THR A 47 -9.53 -4.23 -13.37
N HIS A 48 -8.45 -4.96 -13.09
CA HIS A 48 -7.09 -4.42 -13.04
C HIS A 48 -6.26 -4.68 -14.31
N LYS A 49 -6.89 -5.19 -15.36
CA LYS A 49 -6.28 -5.49 -16.67
C LYS A 49 -5.02 -6.35 -16.54
N LYS A 50 -5.07 -7.36 -15.69
CA LYS A 50 -3.96 -8.28 -15.43
C LYS A 50 -3.86 -9.31 -16.55
N GLN A 51 -2.63 -9.56 -16.97
CA GLN A 51 -2.28 -10.55 -17.99
C GLN A 51 -1.00 -11.24 -17.55
N TYR A 52 -0.94 -12.56 -17.77
CA TYR A 52 0.19 -13.39 -17.36
C TYR A 52 0.73 -14.13 -18.59
N SER A 53 2.05 -14.33 -18.62
CA SER A 53 2.75 -14.91 -19.76
C SER A 53 2.59 -16.42 -19.84
N SER A 54 2.31 -17.08 -18.72
CA SER A 54 2.13 -18.53 -18.62
C SER A 54 1.09 -18.88 -17.56
N LEU A 55 0.54 -20.10 -17.65
CA LEU A 55 -0.34 -20.65 -16.63
C LEU A 55 0.38 -20.81 -15.28
N GLU A 56 1.67 -21.12 -15.30
CA GLU A 56 2.49 -21.21 -14.09
C GLU A 56 2.63 -19.87 -13.39
N GLU A 57 2.88 -18.78 -14.13
CA GLU A 57 2.91 -17.43 -13.57
C GLU A 57 1.54 -17.06 -13.00
N GLU A 58 0.46 -17.35 -13.73
CA GLU A 58 -0.89 -17.09 -13.27
C GLU A 58 -1.22 -17.82 -11.97
N GLU A 59 -0.86 -19.10 -11.85
CA GLU A 59 -1.08 -19.90 -10.64
C GLU A 59 -0.30 -19.31 -9.44
N GLN A 60 0.95 -18.89 -9.64
CA GLN A 60 1.74 -18.23 -8.61
C GLN A 60 1.11 -16.89 -8.17
N ARG A 61 0.70 -16.07 -9.14
CA ARG A 61 0.07 -14.76 -8.92
C ARG A 61 -1.27 -14.89 -8.21
N ARG A 62 -2.05 -15.89 -8.58
CA ARG A 62 -3.29 -16.26 -7.93
C ARG A 62 -3.06 -16.69 -6.47
N SER A 63 -2.04 -17.50 -6.20
CA SER A 63 -1.72 -17.91 -4.82
C SER A 63 -1.37 -16.71 -3.93
N VAL A 64 -0.64 -15.72 -4.46
CA VAL A 64 -0.35 -14.47 -3.76
C VAL A 64 -1.63 -13.66 -3.50
N TRP A 65 -2.50 -13.55 -4.51
CA TRP A 65 -3.78 -12.87 -4.39
C TRP A 65 -4.72 -13.50 -3.36
N GLU A 66 -4.80 -14.83 -3.30
CA GLU A 66 -5.60 -15.53 -2.29
C GLU A 66 -5.05 -15.28 -0.87
N LYS A 67 -3.73 -15.31 -0.68
CA LYS A 67 -3.09 -14.98 0.61
C LYS A 67 -3.38 -13.54 1.03
N ASN A 68 -3.28 -12.59 0.12
CA ASN A 68 -3.58 -11.19 0.39
C ASN A 68 -5.08 -10.97 0.69
N THR A 69 -5.96 -11.72 0.02
CA THR A 69 -7.41 -11.70 0.30
C THR A 69 -7.69 -12.13 1.73
N LEU A 70 -7.09 -13.25 2.19
CA LEU A 70 -7.23 -13.72 3.56
C LEU A 70 -6.69 -12.71 4.59
N LEU A 71 -5.56 -12.05 4.29
CA LEU A 71 -5.01 -10.99 5.14
C LEU A 71 -6.00 -9.83 5.29
N ILE A 72 -6.63 -9.41 4.19
CA ILE A 72 -7.60 -8.32 4.18
C ILE A 72 -8.86 -8.70 4.96
N GLU A 73 -9.39 -9.90 4.73
CA GLU A 73 -10.57 -10.43 5.44
C GLU A 73 -10.34 -10.50 6.95
N ALA A 74 -9.22 -11.10 7.37
CA ALA A 74 -8.86 -11.22 8.78
C ALA A 74 -8.71 -9.84 9.44
N HIS A 75 -7.96 -8.92 8.83
CA HIS A 75 -7.79 -7.57 9.37
C HIS A 75 -9.13 -6.81 9.47
N ASN A 76 -10.01 -6.96 8.48
CA ASN A 76 -11.28 -6.24 8.50
C ASN A 76 -12.26 -6.81 9.54
N LEU A 77 -12.17 -8.09 9.87
CA LEU A 77 -12.89 -8.67 11.02
C LEU A 77 -12.40 -8.06 12.33
N GLU A 78 -11.08 -7.87 12.48
CA GLU A 78 -10.48 -7.21 13.65
C GLU A 78 -10.87 -5.72 13.73
N TYR A 79 -10.99 -5.05 12.59
CA TYR A 79 -11.51 -3.68 12.50
C TYR A 79 -12.97 -3.58 13.00
N GLU A 80 -13.84 -4.52 12.64
CA GLU A 80 -15.23 -4.56 13.10
C GLU A 80 -15.34 -4.72 14.63
N GLN A 81 -14.33 -5.34 15.23
CA GLN A 81 -14.21 -5.49 16.69
C GLN A 81 -13.57 -4.25 17.36
N GLY A 82 -13.25 -3.20 16.59
CA GLY A 82 -12.63 -1.98 17.10
C GLY A 82 -11.14 -2.12 17.44
N MET A 83 -10.48 -3.21 17.02
CA MET A 83 -9.05 -3.42 17.28
C MET A 83 -8.17 -2.57 16.34
N HIS A 84 -8.67 -2.25 15.15
CA HIS A 84 -8.02 -1.36 14.20
C HIS A 84 -8.84 -0.10 13.95
N SER A 85 -8.15 1.01 13.66
CA SER A 85 -8.76 2.29 13.30
C SER A 85 -8.88 2.52 11.78
N TYR A 86 -8.57 1.50 10.98
CA TYR A 86 -8.56 1.55 9.52
C TYR A 86 -9.00 0.22 8.91
N GLN A 87 -9.33 0.24 7.62
CA GLN A 87 -9.73 -0.91 6.84
C GLN A 87 -8.75 -1.17 5.70
N LEU A 88 -8.60 -2.44 5.35
CA LEU A 88 -7.90 -2.86 4.15
C LEU A 88 -8.88 -3.14 3.00
N GLY A 89 -8.36 -3.15 1.78
CA GLY A 89 -9.12 -3.46 0.59
C GLY A 89 -8.25 -3.97 -0.54
N MET A 90 -8.77 -4.94 -1.27
CA MET A 90 -8.10 -5.48 -2.45
C MET A 90 -7.93 -4.38 -3.50
N ASN A 91 -6.74 -4.31 -4.10
CA ASN A 91 -6.40 -3.32 -5.11
C ASN A 91 -5.54 -3.93 -6.23
N HIS A 92 -5.00 -3.10 -7.12
CA HIS A 92 -4.22 -3.53 -8.28
C HIS A 92 -2.89 -4.23 -7.94
N LEU A 93 -2.45 -4.18 -6.67
CA LEU A 93 -1.26 -4.86 -6.14
C LEU A 93 -1.59 -6.22 -5.51
N GLY A 94 -2.84 -6.68 -5.62
CA GLY A 94 -3.33 -7.91 -5.01
C GLY A 94 -2.50 -9.16 -5.30
N ASP A 95 -1.91 -9.26 -6.49
CA ASP A 95 -1.06 -10.38 -6.91
C ASP A 95 0.44 -10.18 -6.65
N MET A 96 0.82 -9.18 -5.86
CA MET A 96 2.21 -8.88 -5.49
C MET A 96 2.44 -9.10 -4.00
N THR A 97 3.65 -9.56 -3.65
CA THR A 97 4.06 -9.58 -2.23
C THR A 97 4.45 -8.18 -1.76
N ALA A 98 4.46 -7.95 -0.45
CA ALA A 98 4.86 -6.66 0.10
C ALA A 98 6.34 -6.32 -0.23
N GLU A 99 7.18 -7.35 -0.31
CA GLU A 99 8.57 -7.26 -0.73
C GLU A 99 8.66 -6.86 -2.21
N GLU A 100 7.90 -7.50 -3.10
CA GLU A 100 7.87 -7.12 -4.52
C GLU A 100 7.41 -5.68 -4.71
N VAL A 101 6.40 -5.22 -3.95
CA VAL A 101 5.94 -3.83 -3.97
C VAL A 101 7.04 -2.89 -3.50
N ALA A 102 7.70 -3.21 -2.38
CA ALA A 102 8.81 -2.40 -1.86
C ALA A 102 9.96 -2.33 -2.87
N GLU A 103 10.36 -3.44 -3.47
CA GLU A 103 11.47 -3.52 -4.42
C GLU A 103 11.15 -2.86 -5.76
N LYS A 104 9.94 -3.01 -6.29
CA LYS A 104 9.60 -2.52 -7.64
C LYS A 104 9.00 -1.11 -7.62
N MET A 105 8.36 -0.70 -6.53
CA MET A 105 7.58 0.53 -6.46
C MET A 105 8.05 1.51 -5.39
N THR A 106 9.18 1.27 -4.72
CA THR A 106 9.80 2.28 -3.85
C THR A 106 11.28 2.45 -4.21
N GLY A 107 11.82 3.64 -3.97
CA GLY A 107 13.20 3.98 -4.36
C GLY A 107 13.86 5.01 -3.46
N LEU A 108 13.32 5.26 -2.26
CA LEU A 108 13.94 6.19 -1.33
C LEU A 108 15.22 5.59 -0.76
N VAL A 109 16.35 6.21 -1.07
CA VAL A 109 17.65 5.92 -0.44
C VAL A 109 17.97 7.06 0.51
N VAL A 110 18.04 6.77 1.81
CA VAL A 110 18.39 7.75 2.83
C VAL A 110 19.91 7.70 3.08
N PRO A 111 20.66 8.79 2.88
CA PRO A 111 22.11 8.80 3.16
C PRO A 111 22.41 8.57 4.65
N GLN A 112 23.37 7.70 4.97
CA GLN A 112 23.73 7.36 6.36
C GLN A 112 24.36 8.53 7.14
N ALA A 113 25.08 9.43 6.45
CA ALA A 113 25.68 10.61 7.03
C ALA A 113 24.88 11.86 6.63
N ARG A 114 23.67 12.02 7.18
CA ARG A 114 22.98 13.31 7.13
C ARG A 114 23.73 14.29 8.03
N LYS A 115 24.58 15.14 7.43
CA LYS A 115 24.92 16.41 8.07
C LYS A 115 23.67 17.28 7.99
N THR A 116 22.80 17.16 8.98
CA THR A 116 21.61 18.00 9.09
C THR A 116 22.08 19.44 9.29
N ASN A 117 22.07 20.24 8.23
CA ASN A 117 22.11 21.68 8.37
C ASN A 117 20.70 22.10 8.77
N ASN A 118 20.33 21.86 10.05
CA ASN A 118 19.05 22.30 10.59
C ASN A 118 19.01 23.83 10.55
N THR A 119 18.51 24.38 9.44
CA THR A 119 18.32 25.82 9.24
C THR A 119 16.98 26.28 9.83
N PHE A 120 16.14 25.35 10.30
CA PHE A 120 14.85 25.68 10.88
C PHE A 120 14.98 26.22 12.30
N THR A 121 14.64 27.49 12.49
CA THR A 121 14.45 28.12 13.80
C THR A 121 12.96 28.10 14.19
N LEU A 122 12.68 27.81 15.45
CA LEU A 122 11.31 27.79 15.99
C LEU A 122 10.69 29.19 16.12
N ASP A 123 11.49 30.25 15.92
CA ASP A 123 11.13 31.64 16.21
C ASP A 123 10.01 32.17 15.30
N ASP A 124 9.80 31.55 14.13
CA ASP A 124 8.78 31.93 13.15
C ASP A 124 7.46 31.16 13.27
N ILE A 125 7.31 30.25 14.25
CA ILE A 125 6.07 29.47 14.40
C ILE A 125 5.00 30.31 15.11
N PRO A 126 3.83 30.55 14.49
CA PRO A 126 2.71 31.21 15.16
C PRO A 126 2.28 30.44 16.41
N THR A 127 2.08 31.15 17.51
CA THR A 127 1.62 30.55 18.79
C THR A 127 0.28 29.83 18.69
N LYS A 128 -0.52 30.15 17.65
CA LYS A 128 -1.81 29.52 17.38
C LYS A 128 -1.86 28.95 15.97
N LEU A 129 -1.75 27.64 15.88
CA LEU A 129 -1.92 26.89 14.63
C LEU A 129 -3.39 26.46 14.41
N PRO A 130 -3.82 26.27 13.15
CA PRO A 130 -5.11 25.70 12.87
C PRO A 130 -5.24 24.27 13.45
N LYS A 131 -6.49 23.89 13.78
CA LYS A 131 -6.79 22.53 14.26
C LYS A 131 -6.69 21.48 13.15
N ALA A 132 -7.01 21.87 11.92
CA ALA A 132 -6.92 21.04 10.73
C ALA A 132 -6.59 21.93 9.51
N ILE A 133 -5.85 21.38 8.56
CA ILE A 133 -5.56 22.01 7.28
C ILE A 133 -5.58 20.95 6.19
N ASP A 134 -6.20 21.26 5.06
CA ASP A 134 -6.25 20.39 3.89
C ASP A 134 -5.91 21.19 2.63
N TYR A 135 -4.68 21.00 2.14
CA TYR A 135 -4.17 21.70 0.97
C TYR A 135 -4.85 21.30 -0.34
N ARG A 136 -5.59 20.17 -0.38
CA ARG A 136 -6.38 19.77 -1.55
C ARG A 136 -7.54 20.72 -1.78
N ILE A 137 -8.27 21.05 -0.71
CA ILE A 137 -9.38 22.01 -0.74
C ILE A 137 -8.86 23.42 -1.05
N LEU A 138 -7.66 23.73 -0.57
CA LEU A 138 -7.00 25.00 -0.87
C LEU A 138 -6.42 25.05 -2.29
N GLY A 139 -6.39 23.95 -3.05
CA GLY A 139 -5.90 23.91 -4.44
C GLY A 139 -4.39 23.83 -4.61
N TYR A 140 -3.65 23.45 -3.56
CA TYR A 140 -2.17 23.36 -3.54
C TYR A 140 -1.67 21.94 -3.87
N VAL A 141 -2.57 21.01 -4.17
CA VAL A 141 -2.25 19.61 -4.43
C VAL A 141 -2.79 19.24 -5.82
N THR A 142 -1.92 18.72 -6.66
CA THR A 142 -2.23 18.22 -8.00
C THR A 142 -2.90 16.83 -7.94
N PRO A 143 -3.49 16.32 -9.04
CA PRO A 143 -4.02 14.97 -9.09
C PRO A 143 -2.97 13.91 -8.70
N VAL A 144 -3.42 12.81 -8.11
CA VAL A 144 -2.54 11.70 -7.70
C VAL A 144 -1.86 11.08 -8.93
N ILE A 145 -0.54 10.92 -8.85
CA ILE A 145 0.29 10.33 -9.91
C ILE A 145 0.58 8.86 -9.59
N ASN A 146 0.50 8.00 -10.61
CA ASN A 146 0.95 6.61 -10.51
C ASN A 146 2.38 6.47 -11.06
N GLN A 147 3.33 6.13 -10.20
CA GLN A 147 4.74 5.95 -10.56
C GLN A 147 5.05 4.63 -11.28
N GLY A 148 4.16 3.64 -11.16
CA GLY A 148 4.43 2.27 -11.60
C GLY A 148 5.73 1.70 -11.01
N SER A 149 6.42 0.90 -11.82
CA SER A 149 7.64 0.18 -11.44
C SER A 149 8.95 0.99 -11.60
N CYS A 150 8.88 2.32 -11.69
CA CYS A 150 10.05 3.18 -11.95
C CYS A 150 10.85 3.51 -10.67
N GLN A 151 10.32 3.17 -9.48
CA GLN A 151 10.93 3.54 -8.18
C GLN A 151 11.16 5.07 -8.01
N SER A 152 10.33 5.90 -8.65
CA SER A 152 10.48 7.37 -8.69
C SER A 152 9.75 8.12 -7.56
N CYS A 153 9.40 7.42 -6.47
CA CYS A 153 8.65 7.99 -5.35
C CYS A 153 9.31 9.26 -4.75
N TRP A 154 10.64 9.30 -4.70
CA TRP A 154 11.40 10.45 -4.21
C TRP A 154 11.19 11.69 -5.11
N ALA A 155 11.17 11.49 -6.44
CA ALA A 155 10.99 12.56 -7.42
C ALA A 155 9.56 13.11 -7.37
N ILE A 156 8.55 12.23 -7.26
CA ILE A 156 7.14 12.62 -7.12
C ILE A 156 6.91 13.35 -5.79
N SER A 157 7.52 12.87 -4.70
CA SER A 157 7.44 13.52 -3.39
C SER A 157 8.02 14.93 -3.42
N ALA A 158 9.18 15.11 -4.06
CA ALA A 158 9.79 16.43 -4.23
C ALA A 158 8.94 17.34 -5.14
N ALA A 159 8.46 16.82 -6.27
CA ALA A 159 7.62 17.56 -7.21
C ALA A 159 6.32 18.08 -6.54
N GLY A 160 5.62 17.24 -5.77
CA GLY A 160 4.39 17.65 -5.08
C GLY A 160 4.59 18.77 -4.06
N ALA A 161 5.71 18.78 -3.33
CA ALA A 161 6.05 19.88 -2.43
C ALA A 161 6.34 21.18 -3.20
N LEU A 162 7.07 21.09 -4.32
CA LEU A 162 7.38 22.22 -5.18
C LEU A 162 6.13 22.81 -5.86
N GLU A 163 5.22 21.96 -6.35
CA GLU A 163 3.93 22.36 -6.90
C GLU A 163 3.08 23.10 -5.86
N GLY A 164 3.09 22.63 -4.60
CA GLY A 164 2.46 23.34 -3.49
C GLY A 164 3.04 24.74 -3.26
N GLN A 165 4.36 24.90 -3.31
CA GLN A 165 5.00 26.22 -3.22
C GLN A 165 4.67 27.12 -4.41
N LEU A 166 4.59 26.54 -5.61
CA LEU A 166 4.23 27.26 -6.82
C LEU A 166 2.79 27.80 -6.76
N MET A 167 1.83 27.00 -6.28
CA MET A 167 0.46 27.49 -6.08
C MET A 167 0.42 28.62 -5.05
N ARG A 168 1.20 28.50 -3.97
CA ARG A 168 1.32 29.53 -2.93
C ARG A 168 1.83 30.86 -3.49
N SER A 169 2.84 30.82 -4.37
CA SER A 169 3.44 32.03 -4.94
C SER A 169 2.53 32.67 -6.00
N ARG A 170 1.88 31.88 -6.85
CA ARG A 170 0.95 32.38 -7.87
C ARG A 170 -0.26 33.12 -7.29
N ARG A 171 -0.77 32.71 -6.12
CA ARG A 171 -1.83 33.46 -5.40
C ARG A 171 -1.41 34.82 -4.86
N LYS A 172 -0.11 35.09 -4.78
CA LYS A 172 0.43 36.43 -4.47
C LYS A 172 0.70 37.27 -5.73
N LEU A 173 0.60 36.67 -6.92
CA LEU A 173 0.80 37.31 -8.22
C LEU A 173 -0.52 37.43 -8.97
N GLU A 174 -1.41 38.33 -8.52
CA GLU A 174 -2.34 38.97 -9.46
C GLU A 174 -1.59 40.08 -10.19
N GLN A 175 -1.09 39.78 -11.39
CA GLN A 175 -1.22 40.60 -12.60
C GLN A 175 -0.45 39.94 -13.76
N ASN A 176 -1.21 39.60 -14.79
CA ASN A 176 -0.86 39.33 -16.19
C ASN A 176 0.57 38.86 -16.49
N CYS A 177 0.76 37.55 -16.73
CA CYS A 177 2.04 37.05 -17.25
C CYS A 177 1.88 35.88 -18.23
N THR A 178 2.54 36.01 -19.40
CA THR A 178 2.67 35.02 -20.48
C THR A 178 4.15 34.68 -20.65
N PHE A 179 4.54 33.41 -20.51
CA PHE A 179 5.95 33.00 -20.39
C PHE A 179 6.32 32.00 -21.57
N ASN A 180 7.56 32.05 -22.16
CA ASN A 180 8.32 31.04 -22.98
C ASN A 180 9.93 31.11 -22.89
N ARG A 181 10.73 30.03 -22.57
CA ARG A 181 11.93 29.82 -21.64
C ARG A 181 11.64 29.42 -20.16
N SER A 182 10.49 29.48 -19.59
CA SER A 182 9.30 30.09 -20.02
C SER A 182 8.09 29.24 -20.36
N ASP A 183 8.27 27.92 -20.28
CA ASP A 183 7.38 27.09 -19.44
C ASP A 183 8.01 26.78 -18.07
N SER A 184 9.22 27.27 -17.75
CA SER A 184 9.81 27.11 -16.41
C SER A 184 8.81 27.55 -15.36
N VAL A 185 8.23 26.58 -14.65
CA VAL A 185 7.12 26.86 -13.74
C VAL A 185 7.61 27.28 -12.37
N ALA A 186 8.84 26.95 -11.96
CA ALA A 186 9.36 27.23 -10.63
C ALA A 186 10.89 27.37 -10.59
N GLN A 187 11.38 28.24 -9.71
CA GLN A 187 12.79 28.33 -9.30
C GLN A 187 12.89 27.97 -7.81
N ILE A 188 13.89 27.16 -7.46
CA ILE A 188 14.14 26.71 -6.08
C ILE A 188 15.38 27.46 -5.59
N TRP A 189 15.20 28.26 -4.54
CA TRP A 189 16.26 29.08 -3.97
C TRP A 189 16.93 28.40 -2.77
N ASP A 190 16.14 27.65 -2.01
CA ASP A 190 16.57 27.02 -0.77
C ASP A 190 15.68 25.81 -0.44
N PHE A 191 16.15 24.96 0.45
CA PHE A 191 15.38 23.87 1.04
C PHE A 191 15.62 23.82 2.55
N MET A 192 14.66 23.24 3.27
CA MET A 192 14.71 23.15 4.72
C MET A 192 14.53 21.70 5.14
N GLU A 193 15.48 21.21 5.94
CA GLU A 193 15.35 19.92 6.61
C GLU A 193 14.77 20.13 8.02
N LEU A 194 13.81 19.29 8.39
CA LEU A 194 13.17 19.34 9.69
C LEU A 194 13.88 18.38 10.67
N PRO A 195 13.90 18.70 11.98
CA PRO A 195 14.37 17.76 12.99
C PRO A 195 13.64 16.42 12.91
N GLU A 196 14.40 15.33 12.91
CA GLU A 196 13.86 13.98 12.81
C GLU A 196 12.90 13.67 13.97
N GLY A 197 11.79 12.98 13.67
CA GLY A 197 10.80 12.56 14.67
C GLY A 197 10.01 13.69 15.34
N ASN A 198 10.19 14.97 14.95
CA ASN A 198 9.52 16.09 15.59
C ASN A 198 8.20 16.46 14.90
N GLU A 199 7.12 15.75 15.24
CA GLU A 199 5.78 15.99 14.68
C GLU A 199 5.21 17.39 15.00
N ARG A 200 5.66 18.04 16.08
CA ARG A 200 5.22 19.41 16.43
C ARG A 200 5.77 20.41 15.42
N VAL A 201 7.05 20.27 15.07
CA VAL A 201 7.68 21.06 14.02
C VAL A 201 7.07 20.74 12.67
N LEU A 202 6.89 19.46 12.34
CA LEU A 202 6.23 19.08 11.09
C LEU A 202 4.83 19.70 10.97
N ARG A 203 4.03 19.66 12.03
CA ARG A 203 2.70 20.28 12.06
C ARG A 203 2.76 21.79 11.83
N ALA A 204 3.69 22.49 12.48
CA ALA A 204 3.90 23.92 12.30
C ALA A 204 4.31 24.25 10.87
N VAL A 205 5.28 23.51 10.32
CA VAL A 205 5.78 23.73 8.96
C VAL A 205 4.70 23.43 7.93
N VAL A 206 3.92 22.36 8.10
CA VAL A 206 2.78 22.09 7.23
C VAL A 206 1.79 23.25 7.29
N ALA A 207 1.44 23.75 8.46
CA ALA A 207 0.48 24.84 8.60
C ALA A 207 0.95 26.18 8.01
N VAL A 208 2.24 26.48 8.12
CA VAL A 208 2.82 27.79 7.74
C VAL A 208 3.36 27.78 6.31
N HIS A 209 3.99 26.68 5.89
CA HIS A 209 4.75 26.61 4.65
C HIS A 209 4.04 25.88 3.51
N GLY A 210 3.18 24.89 3.77
CA GLY A 210 2.52 24.12 2.72
C GLY A 210 2.76 22.61 2.82
N PRO A 211 2.46 21.86 1.75
CA PRO A 211 2.83 20.45 1.63
C PRO A 211 4.33 20.23 1.84
N VAL A 212 4.69 19.16 2.55
CA VAL A 212 6.07 18.79 2.92
C VAL A 212 6.36 17.37 2.43
N SER A 213 7.51 17.16 1.80
CA SER A 213 7.99 15.82 1.42
C SER A 213 8.42 15.05 2.67
N VAL A 214 7.88 13.84 2.86
CA VAL A 214 8.23 12.96 3.98
C VAL A 214 8.58 11.55 3.49
N GLY A 215 9.44 10.86 4.23
CA GLY A 215 9.71 9.44 4.05
C GLY A 215 8.97 8.63 5.11
N ILE A 216 8.38 7.51 4.73
CA ILE A 216 7.68 6.58 5.62
C ILE A 216 8.07 5.14 5.29
N ASN A 217 7.88 4.23 6.25
CA ASN A 217 8.02 2.81 6.00
C ASN A 217 6.73 2.25 5.37
N THR A 218 6.83 1.74 4.14
CA THR A 218 5.71 1.19 3.37
C THR A 218 5.82 -0.31 3.15
N ARG A 219 6.77 -1.00 3.81
CA ARG A 219 7.04 -2.44 3.59
C ARG A 219 5.98 -3.37 4.17
N SER A 220 5.05 -2.86 4.97
CA SER A 220 3.97 -3.69 5.53
C SER A 220 2.89 -3.98 4.48
N PRO A 221 2.39 -5.22 4.37
CA PRO A 221 1.23 -5.52 3.51
C PRO A 221 -0.02 -4.70 3.89
N ASN A 222 -0.16 -4.31 5.16
CA ASN A 222 -1.27 -3.45 5.60
C ASN A 222 -1.18 -2.05 4.97
N PHE A 223 0.03 -1.56 4.66
CA PHE A 223 0.18 -0.32 3.90
C PHE A 223 -0.22 -0.53 2.45
N THR A 224 0.24 -1.62 1.83
CA THR A 224 -0.10 -1.98 0.43
C THR A 224 -1.60 -2.02 0.19
N PHE A 225 -2.36 -2.54 1.15
CA PHE A 225 -3.82 -2.72 1.02
C PHE A 225 -4.65 -1.70 1.80
N TYR A 226 -4.06 -0.62 2.32
CA TYR A 226 -4.82 0.42 3.02
C TYR A 226 -5.95 0.97 2.12
N LYS A 227 -7.18 1.00 2.66
CA LYS A 227 -8.37 1.49 1.95
C LYS A 227 -8.91 2.78 2.55
N SER A 228 -9.15 2.80 3.86
CA SER A 228 -9.75 3.97 4.53
C SER A 228 -9.54 3.95 6.04
N GLY A 229 -9.81 5.08 6.70
CA GLY A 229 -9.71 5.24 8.15
C GLY A 229 -8.45 5.99 8.59
N LYS A 230 -7.99 5.75 9.81
CA LYS A 230 -6.76 6.34 10.34
C LYS A 230 -5.74 5.23 10.52
N ALA A 231 -4.80 5.12 9.59
CA ALA A 231 -3.65 4.24 9.77
C ALA A 231 -2.72 4.84 10.83
N ARG A 232 -2.28 4.03 11.80
CA ARG A 232 -1.11 4.37 12.60
C ARG A 232 0.11 4.08 11.73
N ALA A 233 1.07 5.01 11.69
CA ALA A 233 2.32 4.76 10.97
C ALA A 233 2.89 3.42 11.46
N PHE A 234 3.21 2.51 10.54
CA PHE A 234 3.88 1.25 10.86
C PHE A 234 5.30 1.61 11.30
N CYS A 235 5.43 2.01 12.57
CA CYS A 235 6.69 2.35 13.18
C CYS A 235 7.61 1.14 13.07
N TRP A 236 8.88 1.41 12.81
CA TRP A 236 9.97 0.47 12.98
C TRP A 236 9.89 -0.12 14.40
N GLU A 237 9.33 -1.31 14.56
CA GLU A 237 9.69 -2.17 15.68
C GLU A 237 11.12 -2.62 15.40
N GLY A 238 12.06 -1.75 15.76
CA GLY A 238 13.46 -2.11 15.76
C GLY A 238 13.61 -3.31 16.66
N THR A 239 14.07 -4.41 16.10
CA THR A 239 14.85 -5.34 16.90
C THR A 239 15.92 -4.50 17.60
N MET A 240 15.92 -4.54 18.93
CA MET A 240 17.07 -4.16 19.74
C MET A 240 18.24 -5.03 19.30
N GLY A 241 18.91 -4.64 18.22
CA GLY A 241 20.21 -5.13 17.81
C GLY A 241 21.25 -4.31 18.53
N THR A 242 21.87 -4.93 19.52
CA THR A 242 23.09 -4.51 20.19
C THR A 242 24.09 -3.87 19.23
N HIS A 243 24.44 -2.60 19.46
CA HIS A 243 25.81 -2.08 19.50
C HIS A 243 25.82 -0.70 20.17
#